data_AF-A0AAN4DD09-F1
#
_entry.id   AF-A0AAN4DD09-F1
#
_cell.length_a   1.000
_cell.length_b   1.000
_cell.length_c   1.000
_cell.angle_alpha   90.00
_cell.angle_beta   90.00
_cell.angle_gamma   90.00
#
_symmetry.space_group_name_H-M   'P 1'
#
loop_
_entity.id
_entity.type
_entity.pdbx_description
1 polymer ?
#
loop_
_entity_poly.entity_id
_entity_poly.type
_entity_poly.pdbx_seq_one_letter_code
_entity_poly.pdbx_strand_id
1 'polypeptide(L)'
;MSRHDILLRSQFERIIEGDRVGQALISFYEKLPEENYRRALYILSIIYPIKLNVGDDEFKFIFYIMSQKKFLRQQTISDFVRSINVIEFTETQKSVLRELIKKNNDIIITQCTFELDCLLTRVSASSNQFRNSNGYLPENS
;
A
#
# COMPACT_ATOMS: atom_id res chain seq x y z
N MET A 1 3.98 18.28 -13.64
CA MET A 1 2.79 17.41 -13.78
C MET A 1 2.00 17.88 -14.98
N SER A 2 1.50 16.96 -15.81
CA SER A 2 0.63 17.29 -16.94
C SER A 2 -0.76 17.73 -16.46
N ARG A 3 -1.55 18.39 -17.32
CA ARG A 3 -2.95 18.74 -17.00
C ARG A 3 -3.78 17.50 -16.65
N HIS A 4 -3.52 16.38 -17.32
CA HIS A 4 -4.18 15.11 -17.01
C HIS A 4 -3.82 14.61 -15.61
N ASP A 5 -2.56 14.75 -15.19
CA ASP A 5 -2.13 14.35 -13.85
C ASP A 5 -2.80 15.19 -12.75
N ILE A 6 -2.99 16.49 -13.01
CA ILE A 6 -3.66 17.39 -12.07
C ILE A 6 -5.13 16.98 -11.91
N LEU A 7 -5.80 16.66 -13.01
CA LEU A 7 -7.18 16.17 -12.99
C LEU A 7 -7.30 14.84 -12.24
N LEU A 8 -6.39 13.90 -12.52
CA LEU A 8 -6.36 12.58 -11.87
C LEU A 8 -6.06 12.71 -10.37
N ARG A 9 -5.12 13.57 -9.98
CA ARG A 9 -4.85 13.89 -8.58
C ARG A 9 -6.08 14.47 -7.88
N SER A 10 -6.74 15.45 -8.49
CA SER A 10 -7.98 16.05 -7.95
C SER A 10 -9.12 15.05 -7.81
N GLN A 11 -9.18 14.02 -8.67
CA GLN A 11 -10.15 12.93 -8.51
C GLN A 11 -9.81 12.06 -7.31
N PHE A 12 -8.53 11.71 -7.12
CA PHE A 12 -8.12 10.95 -5.94
C PHE A 12 -8.30 11.71 -4.63
N GLU A 13 -7.94 13.00 -4.59
CA GLU A 13 -8.15 13.84 -3.40
C GLU A 13 -9.64 13.84 -3.00
N ARG A 14 -10.55 14.01 -3.96
CA ARG A 14 -12.00 13.92 -3.71
C ARG A 14 -12.46 12.54 -3.21
N ILE A 15 -11.87 11.46 -3.72
CA ILE A 15 -12.19 10.09 -3.25
C ILE A 15 -11.73 9.91 -1.81
N ILE A 16 -10.53 10.39 -1.49
CA ILE A 16 -9.88 10.18 -0.20
C ILE A 16 -10.48 11.07 0.90
N GLU A 17 -11.02 12.23 0.56
CA GLU A 17 -11.81 13.09 1.46
C GLU A 17 -13.20 12.54 1.76
N GLY A 18 -13.68 11.56 0.98
CA GLY A 18 -15.00 10.96 1.12
C GLY A 18 -15.06 9.76 2.07
N ASP A 19 -16.28 9.23 2.22
CA ASP A 19 -16.51 7.96 2.91
C ASP A 19 -16.24 6.76 2.00
N ARG A 20 -15.90 5.60 2.61
CA ARG A 20 -15.63 4.34 1.89
C ARG A 20 -14.52 4.46 0.84
N VAL A 21 -13.42 5.11 1.25
CA VAL A 21 -12.25 5.39 0.42
C VAL A 21 -11.78 4.17 -0.36
N GLY A 22 -11.70 2.99 0.29
CA GLY A 22 -11.23 1.77 -0.35
C GLY A 22 -12.16 1.30 -1.46
N GLN A 23 -13.46 1.18 -1.19
CA GLN A 23 -14.44 0.81 -2.22
C GLN A 23 -14.47 1.81 -3.39
N ALA A 24 -14.37 3.11 -3.09
CA ALA A 24 -14.35 4.15 -4.11
C ALA A 24 -13.09 4.09 -4.99
N LEU A 25 -11.91 3.85 -4.39
CA LEU A 25 -10.65 3.65 -5.12
C LEU A 25 -10.72 2.39 -6.00
N ILE A 26 -11.23 1.26 -5.49
CA ILE A 26 -11.42 0.04 -6.29
C ILE A 26 -12.29 0.35 -7.53
N SER A 27 -13.45 0.98 -7.31
CA SER A 27 -14.40 1.33 -8.37
C SER A 27 -13.79 2.26 -9.41
N PHE A 28 -12.90 3.15 -8.99
CA PHE A 28 -12.16 4.04 -9.88
C PHE A 28 -11.19 3.24 -10.78
N TYR A 29 -10.37 2.37 -10.18
CA TYR A 29 -9.40 1.55 -10.93
C TYR A 29 -10.04 0.52 -11.85
N GLU A 30 -11.23 0.00 -11.52
CA GLU A 30 -11.99 -0.91 -12.40
C GLU A 30 -12.45 -0.23 -13.70
N LYS A 31 -12.74 1.07 -13.65
CA LYS A 31 -13.17 1.87 -14.80
C LYS A 31 -12.01 2.51 -15.57
N LEU A 32 -10.81 2.46 -15.01
CA LEU A 32 -9.64 3.09 -15.58
C LEU A 32 -9.05 2.21 -16.70
N PRO A 33 -8.74 2.78 -17.88
CA PRO A 33 -8.03 2.07 -18.93
C PRO A 33 -6.65 1.56 -18.46
N GLU A 34 -6.22 0.40 -18.95
CA GLU A 34 -5.01 -0.27 -18.47
C GLU A 34 -3.73 0.56 -18.72
N GLU A 35 -3.68 1.29 -19.83
CA GLU A 35 -2.59 2.20 -20.17
C GLU A 35 -2.38 3.30 -19.11
N ASN A 36 -3.40 3.60 -18.31
CA ASN A 36 -3.36 4.63 -17.28
C ASN A 36 -3.00 4.08 -15.89
N TYR A 37 -2.93 2.75 -15.69
CA TYR A 37 -2.66 2.15 -14.38
C TYR A 37 -1.33 2.62 -13.78
N ARG A 38 -0.26 2.63 -14.58
CA ARG A 38 1.05 3.11 -14.15
C ARG A 38 0.96 4.53 -13.60
N ARG A 39 0.31 5.43 -14.34
CA ARG A 39 0.25 6.86 -13.96
C ARG A 39 -0.64 7.08 -12.75
N ALA A 40 -1.78 6.39 -12.70
CA ALA A 40 -2.70 6.44 -11.58
C ALA A 40 -2.07 5.94 -10.28
N LEU A 41 -1.40 4.78 -10.29
CA LEU A 41 -0.67 4.27 -9.13
C LEU A 41 0.37 5.26 -8.63
N TYR A 42 1.18 5.83 -9.52
CA TYR A 42 2.17 6.84 -9.14
C TYR A 42 1.54 8.04 -8.43
N ILE A 43 0.49 8.64 -9.03
CA ILE A 43 -0.14 9.84 -8.46
C ILE A 43 -0.81 9.52 -7.12
N LEU A 44 -1.51 8.40 -7.02
CA LEU A 44 -2.14 7.99 -5.77
C LEU A 44 -1.09 7.79 -4.66
N SER A 45 0.04 7.16 -4.97
CA SER A 45 1.11 6.87 -4.00
C SER A 45 1.75 8.11 -3.39
N ILE A 46 1.56 9.29 -3.99
CA ILE A 46 2.05 10.57 -3.45
C ILE A 46 1.14 11.08 -2.31
N ILE A 47 -0.14 10.75 -2.34
CA ILE A 47 -1.16 11.32 -1.43
C ILE A 47 -1.81 10.26 -0.53
N TYR A 48 -1.62 8.98 -0.83
CA TYR A 48 -2.12 7.84 -0.06
C TYR A 48 -0.95 7.10 0.62
N PRO A 49 -1.09 6.66 1.88
CA PRO A 49 -2.27 6.75 2.74
C PRO A 49 -2.43 8.12 3.40
N ILE A 50 -3.68 8.49 3.72
CA ILE A 50 -3.97 9.73 4.48
C ILE A 50 -3.81 9.59 5.99
N LYS A 51 -3.73 8.37 6.49
CA LYS A 51 -3.61 8.05 7.92
C LYS A 51 -2.77 6.80 8.11
N LEU A 52 -2.15 6.69 9.28
CA LEU A 52 -1.28 5.56 9.61
C LEU A 52 -2.08 4.28 9.85
N ASN A 53 -3.31 4.37 10.34
CA ASN A 53 -4.18 3.22 10.60
C ASN A 53 -5.28 3.13 9.55
N VAL A 54 -5.31 2.03 8.79
CA VAL A 54 -6.35 1.80 7.77
C VAL A 54 -7.42 0.85 8.28
N GLY A 55 -8.68 1.21 8.03
CA GLY A 55 -9.81 0.33 8.31
C GLY A 55 -9.93 -0.79 7.27
N ASP A 56 -10.85 -1.73 7.50
CA ASP A 56 -11.07 -2.87 6.60
C ASP A 56 -11.42 -2.46 5.17
N ASP A 57 -12.12 -1.34 4.99
CA ASP A 57 -12.47 -0.82 3.68
C ASP A 57 -11.22 -0.41 2.87
N GLU A 58 -10.35 0.43 3.43
CA GLU A 58 -9.09 0.83 2.80
C GLU A 58 -8.14 -0.37 2.63
N PHE A 59 -8.14 -1.30 3.58
CA PHE A 59 -7.35 -2.52 3.45
C PHE A 59 -7.81 -3.38 2.27
N LYS A 60 -9.12 -3.45 1.98
CA LYS A 60 -9.62 -4.12 0.76
C LYS A 60 -9.04 -3.51 -0.51
N PHE A 61 -8.82 -2.20 -0.56
CA PHE A 61 -8.17 -1.58 -1.70
C PHE A 61 -6.70 -1.98 -1.82
N ILE A 62 -5.94 -1.98 -0.72
CA ILE A 62 -4.55 -2.47 -0.72
C ILE A 62 -4.50 -3.93 -1.20
N PHE A 63 -5.39 -4.78 -0.67
CA PHE A 63 -5.51 -6.16 -1.09
C PHE A 63 -5.84 -6.27 -2.59
N TYR A 64 -6.76 -5.45 -3.10
CA TYR A 64 -7.12 -5.42 -4.51
C TYR A 64 -5.92 -5.07 -5.41
N ILE A 65 -5.14 -4.04 -5.07
CA ILE A 65 -3.93 -3.71 -5.84
C ILE A 65 -2.91 -4.85 -5.77
N MET A 66 -2.64 -5.36 -4.57
CA MET A 66 -1.61 -6.36 -4.32
C MET A 66 -1.97 -7.79 -4.79
N SER A 67 -3.22 -8.02 -5.22
CA SER A 67 -3.69 -9.33 -5.70
C SER A 67 -3.79 -9.44 -7.22
N GLN A 68 -3.69 -8.33 -7.94
CA GLN A 68 -3.98 -8.28 -9.37
C GLN A 68 -2.71 -8.08 -10.19
N LYS A 69 -2.36 -9.08 -11.02
CA LYS A 69 -1.14 -9.06 -11.85
C LYS A 69 -1.00 -7.80 -12.72
N LYS A 70 -2.13 -7.26 -13.19
CA LYS A 70 -2.16 -6.02 -14.00
C LYS A 70 -1.60 -4.80 -13.29
N PHE A 71 -1.71 -4.73 -11.95
CA PHE A 71 -1.10 -3.66 -11.16
C PHE A 71 0.32 -4.01 -10.73
N LEU A 72 0.56 -5.26 -10.34
CA LEU A 72 1.87 -5.71 -9.87
C LEU A 72 2.97 -5.63 -10.94
N ARG A 73 2.60 -5.68 -12.22
CA ARG A 73 3.53 -5.54 -13.36
C ARG A 73 3.89 -4.08 -13.68
N GLN A 74 3.20 -3.11 -13.07
CA GLN A 74 3.47 -1.70 -13.34
C GLN A 74 4.78 -1.28 -12.67
N GLN A 75 5.63 -0.55 -13.39
CA GLN A 75 6.90 -0.01 -12.85
C GLN A 75 6.72 0.78 -11.54
N THR A 76 5.56 1.42 -11.40
CA THR A 76 5.19 2.28 -10.26
C THR A 76 4.58 1.49 -9.09
N ILE A 77 4.60 0.16 -9.12
CA ILE A 77 4.18 -0.64 -7.97
C ILE A 77 5.09 -0.39 -6.77
N SER A 78 6.38 -0.11 -6.99
CA SER A 78 7.32 0.26 -5.93
C SER A 78 6.90 1.54 -5.21
N ASP A 79 6.37 2.53 -5.93
CA ASP A 79 5.81 3.75 -5.33
C ASP A 79 4.64 3.44 -4.40
N PHE A 80 3.74 2.56 -4.84
CA PHE A 80 2.59 2.15 -4.04
C PHE A 80 3.01 1.37 -2.80
N VAL A 81 3.91 0.40 -2.95
CA VAL A 81 4.47 -0.36 -1.82
C VAL A 81 5.17 0.57 -0.83
N ARG A 82 5.94 1.54 -1.33
CA ARG A 82 6.57 2.57 -0.50
C ARG A 82 5.56 3.35 0.31
N SER A 83 4.45 3.72 -0.30
CA SER A 83 3.46 4.56 0.35
C SER A 83 2.72 3.80 1.44
N ILE A 84 2.39 2.51 1.23
CA ILE A 84 1.76 1.68 2.27
C ILE A 84 2.72 1.22 3.37
N ASN A 85 4.04 1.38 3.20
CA ASN A 85 5.02 1.04 4.24
C ASN A 85 4.87 1.89 5.51
N VAL A 86 4.21 3.04 5.46
CA VAL A 86 3.98 3.86 6.67
C VAL A 86 2.78 3.36 7.50
N ILE A 87 1.96 2.46 6.94
CA ILE A 87 0.74 1.98 7.58
C ILE A 87 1.07 1.05 8.75
N GLU A 88 0.31 1.20 9.82
CA GLU A 88 0.22 0.31 10.97
C GLU A 88 -0.92 -0.68 10.73
N PHE A 89 -0.57 -1.86 10.21
CA PHE A 89 -1.53 -2.93 9.96
C PHE A 89 -1.86 -3.71 11.23
N THR A 90 -3.12 -4.13 11.38
CA THR A 90 -3.51 -5.10 12.41
C THR A 90 -2.87 -6.46 12.16
N GLU A 91 -2.77 -7.32 13.18
CA GLU A 91 -2.17 -8.65 13.00
C GLU A 91 -2.90 -9.50 11.94
N THR A 92 -4.22 -9.37 11.82
CA THR A 92 -5.01 -10.01 10.75
C THR A 92 -4.59 -9.48 9.38
N GLN A 93 -4.51 -8.16 9.22
CA GLN A 93 -4.11 -7.51 7.97
C GLN A 93 -2.66 -7.89 7.58
N LYS A 94 -1.74 -7.90 8.55
CA LYS A 94 -0.36 -8.37 8.35
C LYS A 94 -0.31 -9.80 7.83
N SER A 95 -1.09 -10.71 8.45
CA SER A 95 -1.16 -12.10 8.02
C SER A 95 -1.61 -12.24 6.56
N VAL A 96 -2.67 -11.51 6.19
CA VAL A 96 -3.18 -11.50 4.81
C VAL A 96 -2.13 -10.94 3.84
N LEU A 97 -1.44 -9.86 4.19
CA LEU A 97 -0.39 -9.27 3.34
C LEU A 97 0.80 -10.20 3.15
N ARG A 98 1.26 -10.89 4.20
CA ARG A 98 2.37 -11.85 4.10
C ARG A 98 2.07 -12.95 3.08
N GLU A 99 0.88 -13.55 3.17
CA GLU A 99 0.46 -14.59 2.22
C GLU A 99 0.31 -14.04 0.80
N LEU A 100 -0.22 -12.82 0.66
CA LEU A 100 -0.40 -12.18 -0.64
C LEU A 100 0.94 -11.83 -1.31
N ILE A 101 1.90 -11.31 -0.55
CA ILE A 101 3.26 -11.02 -1.02
C ILE A 101 3.94 -12.32 -1.44
N LYS A 102 3.92 -13.35 -0.59
CA LYS A 102 4.51 -14.66 -0.90
C LYS A 102 3.94 -15.26 -2.18
N LYS A 103 2.63 -15.17 -2.37
CA LYS A 103 1.92 -15.69 -3.56
C LYS A 103 2.33 -14.98 -4.87
N ASN A 104 2.65 -13.70 -4.81
CA ASN A 104 2.94 -12.88 -6.01
C ASN A 104 4.40 -12.40 -6.08
N ASN A 105 5.28 -12.95 -5.25
CA ASN A 105 6.65 -12.46 -5.07
C ASN A 105 7.42 -12.42 -6.40
N ASP A 106 7.27 -13.45 -7.22
CA ASP A 106 7.89 -13.59 -8.54
C ASP A 106 7.58 -12.41 -9.48
N ILE A 107 6.38 -11.82 -9.37
CA ILE A 107 5.96 -10.68 -10.18
C ILE A 107 6.44 -9.37 -9.56
N ILE A 108 6.26 -9.20 -8.24
CA ILE A 108 6.51 -7.92 -7.57
C ILE A 108 8.01 -7.56 -7.61
N ILE A 109 8.89 -8.54 -7.38
CA ILE A 109 10.35 -8.32 -7.33
C ILE A 109 10.92 -7.81 -8.66
N THR A 110 10.20 -7.95 -9.77
CA THR A 110 10.64 -7.43 -11.07
C THR A 110 10.67 -5.90 -11.12
N GLN A 111 9.87 -5.24 -10.27
CA GLN A 111 9.74 -3.77 -10.24
C GLN A 111 9.92 -3.18 -8.83
N CYS A 112 9.92 -4.01 -7.78
CA CYS A 112 9.94 -3.57 -6.38
C CYS A 112 10.67 -4.60 -5.50
N THR A 113 11.91 -4.27 -5.13
CA THR A 113 12.74 -5.11 -4.25
C THR A 113 12.84 -4.48 -2.86
N PHE A 114 13.52 -3.35 -2.75
CA PHE A 114 13.79 -2.68 -1.47
C PHE A 114 12.52 -2.36 -0.69
N GLU A 115 11.52 -1.72 -1.32
CA GLU A 115 10.29 -1.36 -0.63
C GLU A 115 9.47 -2.59 -0.22
N LEU A 116 9.55 -3.68 -1.00
CA LEU A 116 8.90 -4.95 -0.69
C LEU A 116 9.55 -5.61 0.53
N ASP A 117 10.89 -5.60 0.61
CA ASP A 117 11.63 -6.11 1.77
C ASP A 117 11.30 -5.31 3.04
N CYS A 118 11.21 -3.98 2.93
CA CYS A 118 10.74 -3.14 4.03
C CYS A 118 9.32 -3.52 4.47
N LEU A 119 8.40 -3.71 3.52
CA LEU A 119 7.03 -4.11 3.83
C LEU A 119 7.00 -5.46 4.52
N LEU A 120 7.70 -6.44 3.96
CA LEU A 120 7.75 -7.81 4.47
C LEU A 120 8.32 -7.84 5.89
N THR A 121 9.37 -7.07 6.16
CA THR A 121 9.96 -6.92 7.50
C THR A 121 8.93 -6.37 8.48
N ARG A 122 8.23 -5.30 8.11
CA ARG A 122 7.21 -4.66 8.97
C ARG A 122 6.01 -5.56 9.24
N VAL A 123 5.51 -6.26 8.22
CA VAL A 123 4.36 -7.16 8.40
C VAL A 123 4.76 -8.47 9.06
N SER A 124 6.04 -8.83 9.09
CA SER A 124 6.54 -10.02 9.81
C SER A 124 6.99 -9.71 11.24
N ALA A 125 7.27 -8.44 11.54
CA ALA A 125 7.62 -8.01 12.89
C ALA A 125 6.45 -8.26 13.85
N SER A 126 6.77 -8.98 14.93
CA SER A 126 5.85 -9.10 16.07
C SER A 126 5.64 -7.73 16.70
N SER A 127 4.45 -7.49 17.26
CA SER A 127 4.07 -6.24 17.91
C SER A 127 5.02 -5.79 19.05
N ASN A 128 5.88 -6.69 19.55
CA ASN A 128 6.90 -6.39 20.56
C ASN A 128 8.23 -5.87 20.02
N GLN A 129 8.53 -5.99 18.72
CA GLN A 129 9.84 -5.56 18.19
C GLN A 129 9.99 -4.04 18.05
N PHE A 130 8.90 -3.29 17.85
CA PHE A 130 8.94 -1.82 17.77
C PHE A 130 8.88 -1.12 19.14
N ARG A 131 8.54 -1.86 20.22
CA ARG A 131 8.57 -1.30 21.58
C ARG A 131 9.99 -1.24 22.18
N ASN A 132 10.92 -2.03 21.64
CA ASN A 132 12.29 -2.13 22.17
C ASN A 132 13.29 -1.16 21.51
N SER A 133 12.87 -0.33 20.56
CA SER A 133 13.73 0.71 19.97
C SER A 133 13.73 2.04 20.73
N ASN A 134 12.85 2.20 21.74
CA ASN A 134 12.95 3.28 22.72
C ASN A 134 13.48 2.68 24.03
N GLY A 135 14.79 2.82 24.23
CA GLY A 135 15.57 2.07 25.19
C GLY A 135 15.03 2.12 26.62
N TYR A 136 14.89 0.94 27.21
CA TYR A 136 15.21 0.67 28.60
C TYR A 136 15.79 -0.75 28.65
N LEU A 137 17.05 -0.87 29.06
CA LEU A 137 17.60 -2.14 29.51
C LEU A 137 16.79 -2.59 30.73
N PRO A 138 16.34 -3.85 30.81
CA PRO A 138 15.87 -4.38 32.08
C PRO A 138 17.10 -4.54 32.98
N GLU A 139 17.17 -3.75 34.05
CA GLU A 139 18.05 -4.08 35.17
C GLU A 139 17.59 -5.42 35.73
N ASN A 140 18.43 -6.44 35.53
CA ASN A 140 18.23 -7.75 36.15
C ASN A 140 18.60 -7.66 37.63
N SER A 141 17.63 -8.07 38.47
CA SER A 141 17.75 -8.86 39.72
C SER A 141 19.04 -8.76 40.53
#